data_AF-A0A6S7LSS6-F1
#
_entry.id   AF-A0A6S7LSS6-F1
#
_cell.length_a   1.000
_cell.length_b   1.000
_cell.length_c   1.000
_cell.angle_alpha   90.00
_cell.angle_beta   90.00
_cell.angle_gamma   90.00
#
_symmetry.space_group_name_H-M   'P 1'
#
loop_
_entity.id
_entity.type
_entity.pdbx_description
1 polymer ?
#
loop_
_entity_poly.entity_id
_entity_poly.type
_entity_poly.pdbx_seq_one_letter_code
_entity_poly.pdbx_strand_id
1 'polypeptide(L)'
;MGKSKDKKKDGKSALNDDFITVQRLSAEVSGKAQKYARIGTHVFVPFEFDDLTIDNIKIACLKHFAVDPSMTCDVVAGEQGPSKAWDKTTTKIDIYSFNLDSMTWSSTPCPTDFVIEEEPFGVGGFRKAFKATSSAAEFSKTTWVVKTYLERSIDDIGATNQTVEQHTRKVVQMHYLARNYAARLHQELEQSSVSDVFGETLKYNKVFWGKD
;
A
#
# COMPACT_ATOMS: atom_id res chain seq x y z
N MET A 1 -23.89 -1.83 45.43
CA MET A 1 -22.71 -1.04 45.88
C MET A 1 -21.54 -2.02 45.96
N GLY A 2 -20.39 -1.88 45.31
CA GLY A 2 -19.86 -0.90 44.39
C GLY A 2 -18.44 -1.33 43.95
N LYS A 3 -18.12 -1.04 42.68
CA LYS A 3 -16.82 -0.79 42.05
C LYS A 3 -15.68 -1.85 42.04
N SER A 4 -15.39 -2.25 40.81
CA SER A 4 -14.11 -2.68 40.20
C SER A 4 -12.89 -1.84 40.62
N LYS A 5 -11.69 -2.47 40.62
CA LYS A 5 -10.49 -1.90 39.95
C LYS A 5 -9.36 -2.93 39.71
N ASP A 6 -8.96 -2.97 38.44
CA ASP A 6 -7.61 -3.10 37.88
C ASP A 6 -6.75 -4.35 38.15
N LYS A 7 -6.82 -5.31 37.21
CA LYS A 7 -5.64 -6.11 36.82
C LYS A 7 -5.11 -5.57 35.49
N LYS A 8 -4.00 -4.86 35.58
CA LYS A 8 -3.09 -4.51 34.48
C LYS A 8 -2.71 -5.81 33.76
N LYS A 9 -3.15 -5.99 32.51
CA LYS A 9 -2.67 -7.06 31.63
C LYS A 9 -1.58 -6.46 30.76
N ASP A 10 -0.35 -6.72 31.14
CA ASP A 10 0.82 -6.51 30.30
C ASP A 10 0.67 -7.31 29.01
N GLY A 11 0.99 -6.67 27.89
CA GLY A 11 0.95 -7.24 26.56
C GLY A 11 1.87 -8.46 26.47
N LYS A 12 1.27 -9.61 26.20
CA LYS A 12 1.95 -10.76 25.61
C LYS A 12 1.47 -10.87 24.18
N SER A 13 2.35 -10.52 23.24
CA SER A 13 2.22 -10.86 21.83
C SER A 13 2.06 -12.37 21.71
N ALA A 14 0.90 -12.81 21.23
CA ALA A 14 0.68 -14.20 20.86
C ALA A 14 1.39 -14.48 19.53
N LEU A 15 2.71 -14.71 19.58
CA LEU A 15 3.48 -15.31 18.49
C LEU A 15 4.16 -16.56 19.07
N ASN A 16 3.37 -17.61 19.23
CA ASN A 16 3.89 -18.96 19.46
C ASN A 16 3.40 -19.83 18.31
N ASP A 17 4.02 -19.67 17.15
CA ASP A 17 4.08 -20.78 16.20
C ASP A 17 5.57 -21.10 16.04
N ASP A 18 6.01 -22.17 16.70
CA ASP A 18 7.41 -22.62 16.78
C ASP A 18 7.98 -23.10 15.41
N PHE A 19 7.21 -22.97 14.32
CA PHE A 19 7.51 -23.56 13.02
C PHE A 19 7.10 -22.64 11.85
N ILE A 20 7.90 -22.64 10.77
CA ILE A 20 7.55 -22.09 9.45
C ILE A 20 7.19 -23.22 8.48
N THR A 21 6.31 -22.95 7.53
CA THR A 21 5.95 -23.92 6.47
C THR A 21 6.80 -23.68 5.23
N VAL A 22 7.47 -24.72 4.72
CA VAL A 22 8.38 -24.66 3.57
C VAL A 22 7.94 -25.64 2.48
N GLN A 23 7.85 -25.17 1.23
CA GLN A 23 7.62 -26.00 0.04
C GLN A 23 8.95 -26.25 -0.67
N ARG A 24 9.35 -27.52 -0.81
CA ARG A 24 10.50 -27.89 -1.64
C ARG A 24 10.15 -27.78 -3.11
N LEU A 25 11.08 -27.26 -3.91
CA LEU A 25 10.97 -27.15 -5.36
C LEU A 25 12.06 -28.00 -6.03
N SER A 26 11.78 -28.45 -7.25
CA SER A 26 12.75 -29.14 -8.11
C SER A 26 13.86 -28.19 -8.54
N ALA A 27 15.07 -28.71 -8.72
CA ALA A 27 16.18 -27.95 -9.29
C ALA A 27 15.99 -27.70 -10.80
N GLU A 28 15.17 -28.52 -11.46
CA GLU A 28 14.88 -28.41 -12.89
C GLU A 28 13.63 -27.55 -13.11
N VAL A 29 13.77 -26.52 -13.97
CA VAL A 29 12.62 -25.77 -14.50
C VAL A 29 12.01 -26.53 -15.67
N SER A 30 10.69 -26.59 -15.75
CA SER A 30 9.99 -27.24 -16.86
C SER A 30 8.89 -26.36 -17.46
N GLY A 31 8.55 -26.65 -18.72
CA GLY A 31 7.51 -25.95 -19.48
C GLY A 31 7.96 -24.61 -20.09
N LYS A 32 7.12 -24.07 -20.98
CA LYS A 32 7.38 -22.80 -21.71
C LYS A 32 7.53 -21.57 -20.82
N ALA A 33 7.05 -21.64 -19.57
CA ALA A 33 7.09 -20.56 -18.58
C ALA A 33 8.23 -20.70 -17.56
N GLN A 34 9.14 -21.68 -17.73
CA GLN A 34 10.30 -21.91 -16.86
C GLN A 34 9.98 -21.93 -15.35
N LYS A 35 8.98 -22.71 -14.94
CA LYS A 35 8.58 -22.82 -13.52
C LYS A 35 9.22 -24.04 -12.86
N TYR A 36 9.64 -23.89 -11.62
CA TYR A 36 10.09 -25.01 -10.79
C TYR A 36 8.90 -25.85 -10.33
N ALA A 37 9.00 -27.17 -10.47
CA ALA A 37 7.97 -28.10 -10.01
C ALA A 37 8.03 -28.27 -8.48
N ARG A 38 6.88 -28.48 -7.83
CA ARG A 38 6.83 -28.77 -6.38
C ARG A 38 7.32 -30.20 -6.12
N ILE A 39 8.22 -30.36 -5.17
CA ILE A 39 8.66 -31.68 -4.68
C ILE A 39 7.95 -31.95 -3.35
N GLY A 40 7.06 -32.94 -3.36
CA GLY A 40 6.37 -33.41 -2.16
C GLY A 40 5.43 -32.37 -1.54
N THR A 41 4.97 -32.70 -0.33
CA THR A 41 4.09 -31.84 0.48
C THR A 41 4.88 -30.76 1.22
N HIS A 42 4.17 -29.77 1.75
CA HIS A 42 4.76 -28.78 2.66
C HIS A 42 5.40 -29.44 3.89
N VAL A 43 6.52 -28.87 4.34
CA VAL A 43 7.29 -29.31 5.50
C VAL A 43 7.26 -28.23 6.57
N PHE A 44 7.02 -28.61 7.83
CA PHE A 44 7.14 -27.71 8.97
C PHE A 44 8.58 -27.69 9.47
N VAL A 45 9.21 -26.53 9.40
CA VAL A 45 10.59 -26.29 9.81
C VAL A 45 10.57 -25.49 11.11
N PRO A 46 11.23 -25.95 12.19
CA PRO A 46 11.32 -25.19 13.44
C PRO A 46 11.92 -23.80 13.20
N PHE A 47 11.31 -22.77 13.77
CA PHE A 47 11.74 -21.39 13.62
C PHE A 47 11.92 -20.74 15.00
N GLU A 48 13.19 -20.62 15.40
CA GLU A 48 13.60 -20.18 16.74
C GLU A 48 13.86 -18.66 16.81
N PHE A 49 13.59 -17.91 15.74
CA PHE A 49 13.90 -16.48 15.64
C PHE A 49 12.65 -15.62 15.87
N ASP A 50 12.82 -14.51 16.59
CA ASP A 50 11.73 -13.55 16.83
C ASP A 50 11.34 -12.79 15.54
N ASP A 51 12.33 -12.53 14.67
CA ASP A 51 12.14 -11.77 13.43
C ASP A 51 12.12 -12.67 12.19
N LEU A 52 11.10 -12.52 11.35
CA LEU A 52 10.99 -13.23 10.07
C LEU A 52 11.77 -12.48 8.96
N THR A 53 13.09 -12.69 8.92
CA THR A 53 13.98 -12.20 7.85
C THR A 53 14.39 -13.34 6.92
N ILE A 54 14.81 -13.02 5.69
CA ILE A 54 15.29 -14.04 4.72
C ILE A 54 16.50 -14.79 5.30
N ASP A 55 17.39 -14.09 6.00
CA ASP A 55 18.58 -14.71 6.59
C ASP A 55 18.21 -15.67 7.72
N ASN A 56 17.25 -15.31 8.57
CA ASN A 56 16.75 -16.19 9.62
C ASN A 56 16.05 -17.43 9.04
N ILE A 57 15.26 -17.27 7.96
CA ILE A 57 14.64 -18.40 7.24
C ILE A 57 15.73 -19.32 6.66
N LYS A 58 16.78 -18.77 6.04
CA LYS A 58 17.91 -19.55 5.53
C LYS A 58 18.56 -20.36 6.63
N ILE A 59 18.88 -19.75 7.77
CA ILE A 59 19.52 -20.44 8.90
C ILE A 59 18.63 -21.58 9.42
N ALA A 60 17.33 -21.33 9.60
CA ALA A 60 16.37 -22.35 10.04
C ALA A 60 16.28 -23.54 9.07
N CYS A 61 16.19 -23.26 7.77
CA CYS A 61 16.13 -24.29 6.73
C CYS A 61 17.44 -25.08 6.61
N LEU A 62 18.60 -24.42 6.64
CA LEU A 62 19.91 -25.08 6.62
C LEU A 62 20.07 -26.03 7.80
N LYS A 63 19.66 -25.58 9.00
CA LYS A 63 19.66 -26.39 10.23
C LYS A 63 18.74 -27.61 10.10
N HIS A 64 17.52 -27.43 9.60
CA HIS A 64 16.51 -28.50 9.53
C HIS A 64 16.82 -29.55 8.46
N PHE A 65 17.28 -29.13 7.28
CA PHE A 65 17.59 -30.03 6.17
C PHE A 65 19.03 -30.54 6.19
N ALA A 66 19.83 -30.16 7.21
CA ALA A 66 21.24 -30.54 7.37
C ALA A 66 22.06 -30.28 6.09
N VAL A 67 21.86 -29.10 5.49
CA VAL A 67 22.55 -28.69 4.25
C VAL A 67 23.88 -28.06 4.61
N ASP A 68 24.94 -28.43 3.87
CA ASP A 68 26.28 -27.85 4.06
C ASP A 68 26.26 -26.33 3.81
N PRO A 69 26.86 -25.49 4.68
CA PRO A 69 26.92 -24.05 4.48
C PRO A 69 27.61 -23.61 3.18
N SER A 70 28.47 -24.45 2.59
CA SER A 70 29.11 -24.21 1.29
C SER A 70 28.16 -24.42 0.11
N MET A 71 27.04 -25.11 0.32
CA MET A 71 25.96 -25.24 -0.65
C MET A 71 25.00 -24.06 -0.44
N THR A 72 25.21 -22.99 -1.18
CA THR A 72 24.30 -21.83 -1.17
C THR A 72 22.95 -22.26 -1.70
N CYS A 73 22.01 -22.53 -0.80
CA CYS A 73 20.61 -22.70 -1.16
C CYS A 73 20.07 -21.31 -1.50
N ASP A 74 19.91 -21.03 -2.80
CA ASP A 74 19.04 -19.95 -3.24
C ASP A 74 17.65 -20.31 -2.74
N VAL A 75 17.27 -19.73 -1.59
CA VAL A 75 15.87 -19.71 -1.18
C VAL A 75 15.17 -18.81 -2.18
N VAL A 76 14.82 -19.39 -3.33
CA VAL A 76 13.93 -18.80 -4.29
C VAL A 76 12.57 -18.84 -3.62
N ALA A 77 12.28 -17.81 -2.83
CA ALA A 77 10.90 -17.40 -2.70
C ALA A 77 10.38 -17.33 -4.13
N GLY A 78 9.33 -18.08 -4.47
CA GLY A 78 8.70 -17.92 -5.78
C GLY A 78 8.37 -16.43 -5.99
N GLU A 79 7.84 -16.08 -7.17
CA GLU A 79 7.33 -14.72 -7.41
C GLU A 79 6.32 -14.24 -6.32
N GLN A 80 5.86 -15.17 -5.48
CA GLN A 80 5.26 -14.91 -4.18
C GLN A 80 6.26 -15.21 -3.06
N GLY A 81 6.67 -14.16 -2.34
CA GLY A 81 7.38 -14.22 -1.06
C GLY A 81 6.71 -15.13 -0.03
N PRO A 82 7.31 -15.35 1.16
CA PRO A 82 6.69 -16.15 2.22
C PRO A 82 5.24 -15.71 2.39
N SER A 83 4.32 -16.63 2.10
CA SER A 83 2.89 -16.41 2.22
C SER A 83 2.53 -16.38 3.70
N LYS A 84 2.88 -15.27 4.37
CA LYS A 84 2.01 -14.73 5.39
C LYS A 84 0.74 -14.32 4.67
N ALA A 85 -0.24 -15.21 4.67
CA ALA A 85 -1.62 -14.78 4.74
C ALA A 85 -1.77 -14.05 6.08
N TRP A 86 -1.23 -12.84 6.17
CA TRP A 86 -2.06 -11.82 6.76
C TRP A 86 -3.17 -11.66 5.73
N ASP A 87 -4.42 -11.77 6.16
CA ASP A 87 -5.52 -11.37 5.32
C ASP A 87 -5.34 -9.88 5.09
N LYS A 88 -4.62 -9.62 3.99
CA LYS A 88 -4.24 -8.36 3.42
C LYS A 88 -5.53 -7.74 2.94
N THR A 89 -6.32 -7.26 3.91
CA THR A 89 -7.71 -6.87 3.68
C THR A 89 -7.66 -5.83 2.58
N THR A 90 -8.20 -6.23 1.45
CA THR A 90 -8.12 -5.46 0.22
C THR A 90 -9.44 -4.73 0.11
N THR A 91 -9.36 -3.41 0.04
CA THR A 91 -10.52 -2.54 -0.15
C THR A 91 -10.64 -2.23 -1.63
N LYS A 92 -11.78 -2.59 -2.22
CA LYS A 92 -12.12 -2.18 -3.57
C LYS A 92 -12.58 -0.73 -3.53
N ILE A 93 -11.96 0.12 -4.36
CA ILE A 93 -12.32 1.53 -4.49
C ILE A 93 -12.63 1.80 -5.96
N ASP A 94 -13.81 2.34 -6.23
CA ASP A 94 -14.17 2.88 -7.53
C ASP A 94 -13.49 4.23 -7.74
N ILE A 95 -12.46 4.24 -8.60
CA ILE A 95 -11.68 5.45 -8.88
C ILE A 95 -12.31 6.23 -10.03
N TYR A 96 -12.55 7.51 -9.79
CA TYR A 96 -12.96 8.49 -10.80
C TYR A 96 -11.86 9.52 -11.02
N SER A 97 -11.62 9.85 -12.28
CA SER A 97 -10.65 10.86 -12.70
C SER A 97 -11.34 12.08 -13.30
N PHE A 98 -10.72 13.24 -13.18
CA PHE A 98 -11.17 14.47 -13.82
C PHE A 98 -10.26 14.78 -15.00
N ASN A 99 -10.85 15.01 -16.18
CA ASN A 99 -10.15 15.46 -17.36
C ASN A 99 -10.24 16.99 -17.44
N LEU A 100 -9.09 17.66 -17.39
CA LEU A 100 -9.03 19.11 -17.38
C LEU A 100 -9.30 19.72 -18.77
N ASP A 101 -8.92 19.03 -19.85
CA ASP A 101 -9.08 19.53 -21.22
C ASP A 101 -10.57 19.55 -21.62
N SER A 102 -11.31 18.49 -21.26
CA SER A 102 -12.74 18.39 -21.53
C SER A 102 -13.61 18.93 -20.38
N MET A 103 -13.02 19.29 -19.24
CA MET A 103 -13.73 19.71 -18.02
C MET A 103 -14.80 18.70 -17.56
N THR A 104 -14.54 17.40 -17.74
CA THR A 104 -15.49 16.33 -17.42
C THR A 104 -14.90 15.29 -16.47
N TRP A 105 -15.78 14.69 -15.67
CA TRP A 105 -15.46 13.49 -14.88
C TRP A 105 -15.54 12.24 -15.74
N SER A 106 -14.75 11.22 -15.41
CA SER A 106 -14.87 9.90 -16.01
C SER A 106 -16.29 9.36 -15.81
N SER A 107 -16.92 8.93 -16.90
CA SER A 107 -18.28 8.36 -16.87
C SER A 107 -18.33 6.99 -16.21
N THR A 108 -17.28 6.20 -16.37
CA THR A 108 -17.14 4.87 -15.78
C THR A 108 -16.01 4.88 -14.75
N PRO A 109 -16.22 4.35 -13.53
CA PRO A 109 -15.14 4.20 -12.57
C PRO A 109 -14.11 3.17 -13.05
N CYS A 110 -12.91 3.24 -12.48
CA CYS A 110 -11.90 2.19 -12.54
C CYS A 110 -11.85 1.49 -11.17
N PRO A 111 -12.55 0.36 -10.99
CA PRO A 111 -12.51 -0.39 -9.73
C PRO A 111 -11.10 -0.90 -9.49
N THR A 112 -10.51 -0.48 -8.38
CA THR A 112 -9.13 -0.82 -8.04
C THR A 112 -9.05 -1.33 -6.61
N ASP A 113 -8.35 -2.43 -6.45
CA ASP A 113 -8.11 -3.06 -5.17
C ASP A 113 -6.88 -2.45 -4.51
N PHE A 114 -7.06 -1.91 -3.30
CA PHE A 114 -5.99 -1.36 -2.47
C PHE A 114 -5.83 -2.13 -1.18
N VAL A 115 -4.59 -2.35 -0.80
CA VAL A 115 -4.21 -2.72 0.56
C VAL A 115 -3.94 -1.42 1.30
N ILE A 116 -4.81 -1.08 2.25
CA ILE A 116 -4.73 0.15 3.04
C ILE A 116 -4.22 -0.22 4.44
N GLU A 117 -3.23 0.52 4.95
CA GLU A 117 -2.78 0.35 6.32
C GLU A 117 -3.91 0.71 7.31
N GLU A 118 -4.05 -0.07 8.38
CA GLU A 118 -5.12 0.11 9.38
C GLU A 118 -4.98 1.45 10.12
N GLU A 119 -3.75 1.84 10.44
CA GLU A 119 -3.46 3.06 11.19
C GLU A 119 -3.13 4.23 10.24
N PRO A 120 -3.71 5.42 10.49
CA PRO A 120 -3.36 6.60 9.71
C PRO A 120 -1.95 7.07 10.08
N PHE A 121 -1.11 7.32 9.07
CA PHE A 121 0.21 7.91 9.30
C PHE A 121 0.14 9.43 9.56
N GLY A 122 -1.03 10.05 9.34
CA GLY A 122 -1.23 11.47 9.60
C GLY A 122 -2.71 11.84 9.70
N VAL A 123 -3.00 12.81 10.57
CA VAL A 123 -4.34 13.36 10.76
C VAL A 123 -4.24 14.88 10.66
N GLY A 124 -4.88 15.45 9.64
CA GLY A 124 -4.98 16.89 9.45
C GLY A 124 -6.26 17.47 10.06
N GLY A 125 -6.50 18.76 9.82
CA GLY A 125 -7.72 19.44 10.28
C GLY A 125 -9.02 18.82 9.74
N PHE A 126 -8.99 18.31 8.51
CA PHE A 126 -10.19 17.81 7.82
C PHE A 126 -10.22 16.30 7.60
N ARG A 127 -9.05 15.65 7.43
CA ARG A 127 -8.95 14.27 6.94
C ARG A 127 -7.83 13.49 7.65
N LYS A 128 -8.02 12.18 7.76
CA LYS A 128 -6.97 11.20 8.05
C LYS A 128 -6.30 10.77 6.75
N ALA A 129 -5.05 10.33 6.82
CA ALA A 129 -4.28 9.84 5.69
C ALA A 129 -3.70 8.47 6.03
N PHE A 130 -3.94 7.51 5.15
CA PHE A 130 -3.51 6.12 5.26
C PHE A 130 -2.60 5.80 4.09
N LYS A 131 -1.52 5.07 4.33
CA LYS A 131 -0.71 4.53 3.22
C LYS A 131 -1.48 3.40 2.57
N ALA A 132 -1.38 3.32 1.26
CA ALA A 132 -2.02 2.29 0.48
C ALA A 132 -1.11 1.80 -0.64
N THR A 133 -1.23 0.52 -0.99
CA THR A 133 -0.55 -0.08 -2.14
C THR A 133 -1.58 -0.84 -2.98
N SER A 134 -1.31 -1.01 -4.27
CA SER A 134 -2.18 -1.78 -5.16
C SER A 134 -1.34 -2.66 -6.07
N SER A 135 -1.88 -3.80 -6.49
CA SER A 135 -1.29 -4.65 -7.53
C SER A 135 -1.74 -4.26 -8.94
N ALA A 136 -2.74 -3.37 -9.08
CA ALA A 136 -3.24 -2.92 -10.37
C ALA A 136 -2.16 -2.17 -11.16
N ALA A 137 -2.03 -2.45 -12.46
CA ALA A 137 -0.91 -1.97 -13.28
C ALA A 137 -0.71 -0.44 -13.28
N GLU A 138 -1.79 0.34 -13.19
CA GLU A 138 -1.73 1.81 -13.11
C GLU A 138 -1.24 2.32 -11.75
N PHE A 139 -1.47 1.55 -10.68
CA PHE A 139 -1.26 1.96 -9.30
C PHE A 139 -0.09 1.23 -8.62
N SER A 140 0.49 0.20 -9.24
CA SER A 140 1.48 -0.70 -8.62
C SER A 140 2.88 -0.13 -8.48
N LYS A 141 3.21 0.94 -9.19
CA LYS A 141 4.56 1.52 -9.22
C LYS A 141 4.91 2.36 -8.00
N THR A 142 3.93 2.79 -7.23
CA THR A 142 4.14 3.72 -6.11
C THR A 142 3.23 3.40 -4.94
N THR A 143 3.62 3.87 -3.75
CA THR A 143 2.72 3.96 -2.61
C THR A 143 1.75 5.12 -2.83
N TRP A 144 0.48 4.88 -2.52
CA TRP A 144 -0.63 5.83 -2.57
C TRP A 144 -1.05 6.26 -1.18
N VAL A 145 -1.83 7.33 -1.11
CA VAL A 145 -2.42 7.83 0.13
C VAL A 145 -3.92 7.88 -0.03
N VAL A 146 -4.63 7.06 0.76
CA VAL A 146 -6.08 7.15 0.89
C VAL A 146 -6.41 8.14 1.99
N LYS A 147 -7.31 9.10 1.72
CA LYS A 147 -7.71 10.11 2.71
C LYS A 147 -9.19 10.04 2.97
N THR A 148 -9.57 9.87 4.23
CA THR A 148 -10.97 9.85 4.68
C THR A 148 -11.26 11.08 5.54
N TYR A 149 -12.48 11.61 5.47
CA TYR A 149 -12.87 12.75 6.29
C TYR A 149 -13.02 12.36 7.76
N LEU A 150 -12.69 13.31 8.63
CA LEU A 150 -13.09 13.22 10.03
C LEU A 150 -14.61 13.43 10.12
N GLU A 151 -15.25 12.81 11.11
CA GLU A 151 -16.69 12.92 11.34
C GLU A 151 -17.15 14.39 11.45
N ARG A 152 -16.44 15.20 12.26
CA ARG A 152 -16.68 16.66 12.34
C ARG A 152 -16.64 17.37 10.98
N SER A 153 -15.76 16.93 10.07
CA SER A 153 -15.61 17.55 8.76
C SER A 153 -16.78 17.20 7.84
N ILE A 154 -17.38 16.02 8.03
CA ILE A 154 -18.58 15.61 7.31
C ILE A 154 -19.75 16.52 7.72
N ASP A 155 -19.87 16.81 9.02
CA ASP A 155 -20.87 17.76 9.54
C ASP A 155 -20.65 19.17 8.99
N ASP A 156 -19.41 19.66 9.01
CA ASP A 156 -19.03 20.97 8.46
C ASP A 156 -19.37 21.07 6.96
N ILE A 157 -19.11 20.02 6.18
CA ILE A 157 -19.47 19.96 4.76
C ILE A 157 -20.99 20.03 4.59
N GLY A 158 -21.73 19.27 5.41
CA GLY A 158 -23.20 19.28 5.42
C GLY A 158 -23.78 20.67 5.70
N ALA A 159 -23.18 21.42 6.63
CA ALA A 159 -23.56 22.79 6.95
C ALA A 159 -23.41 23.77 5.76
N THR A 160 -22.59 23.43 4.75
CA THR A 160 -22.46 24.20 3.51
C THR A 160 -23.48 23.81 2.43
N ASN A 161 -24.49 23.00 2.75
CA ASN A 161 -25.47 22.43 1.81
C ASN A 161 -24.81 21.63 0.66
N GLN A 162 -23.75 20.90 0.97
CA GLN A 162 -23.04 20.04 0.02
C GLN A 162 -22.99 18.61 0.53
N THR A 163 -23.01 17.65 -0.40
CA THR A 163 -22.67 16.27 -0.07
C THR A 163 -21.14 16.08 -0.03
N VAL A 164 -20.68 15.05 0.68
CA VAL A 164 -19.25 14.67 0.72
C VAL A 164 -18.71 14.42 -0.69
N GLU A 165 -19.51 13.81 -1.57
CA GLU A 165 -19.16 13.60 -2.98
C GLU A 165 -18.97 14.93 -3.72
N GLN A 166 -19.95 15.84 -3.66
CA GLN A 166 -19.86 17.14 -4.33
C GLN A 166 -18.64 17.94 -3.85
N HIS A 167 -18.43 17.98 -2.53
CA HIS A 167 -17.29 18.65 -1.94
C HIS A 167 -15.97 18.02 -2.41
N THR A 168 -15.86 16.69 -2.38
CA THR A 168 -14.62 15.99 -2.76
C THR A 168 -14.30 16.17 -4.24
N ARG A 169 -15.31 16.13 -5.12
CA ARG A 169 -15.13 16.43 -6.53
C ARG A 169 -14.57 17.84 -6.75
N LYS A 170 -15.11 18.86 -6.07
CA LYS A 170 -14.57 20.22 -6.14
C LYS A 170 -13.11 20.29 -5.68
N VAL A 171 -12.75 19.61 -4.60
CA VAL A 171 -11.37 19.55 -4.10
C VAL A 171 -10.43 18.91 -5.12
N VAL A 172 -10.83 17.81 -5.75
CA VAL A 172 -10.04 17.16 -6.82
C VAL A 172 -9.89 18.08 -8.03
N GLN A 173 -10.97 18.74 -8.47
CA GLN A 173 -10.93 19.69 -9.58
C GLN A 173 -9.96 20.85 -9.31
N MET A 174 -10.03 21.45 -8.11
CA MET A 174 -9.10 22.51 -7.71
C MET A 174 -7.64 22.02 -7.71
N HIS A 175 -7.40 20.77 -7.31
CA HIS A 175 -6.06 20.20 -7.33
C HIS A 175 -5.52 20.01 -8.76
N TYR A 176 -6.37 19.57 -9.70
CA TYR A 176 -6.00 19.50 -11.12
C TYR A 176 -5.68 20.88 -11.69
N LEU A 177 -6.47 21.89 -11.34
CA LEU A 177 -6.23 23.27 -11.76
C LEU A 177 -4.90 23.82 -11.20
N ALA A 178 -4.64 23.62 -9.90
CA ALA A 178 -3.39 24.02 -9.26
C ALA A 178 -2.18 23.33 -9.91
N ARG A 179 -2.29 22.02 -10.20
CA ARG A 179 -1.27 21.27 -10.92
C ARG A 179 -1.02 21.84 -12.31
N ASN A 180 -2.07 22.23 -13.03
CA ASN A 180 -1.96 22.83 -14.36
C ASN A 180 -1.29 24.21 -14.31
N TYR A 181 -1.69 25.09 -13.39
CA TYR A 181 -1.05 26.39 -13.23
C TYR A 181 0.42 26.28 -12.87
N ALA A 182 0.78 25.38 -11.97
CA ALA A 182 2.18 25.18 -11.58
C ALA A 182 3.03 24.65 -12.75
N ALA A 183 2.49 23.71 -13.54
CA ALA A 183 3.14 23.20 -14.74
C ALA A 183 3.30 24.31 -15.80
N ARG A 184 2.29 25.17 -15.96
CA ARG A 184 2.35 26.28 -16.92
C ARG A 184 3.37 27.34 -16.50
N LEU A 185 3.37 27.71 -15.23
CA LEU A 185 4.36 28.64 -14.67
C LEU A 185 5.77 28.10 -14.87
N HIS A 186 5.98 26.79 -14.61
CA HIS A 186 7.28 26.16 -14.82
C HIS A 186 7.75 26.31 -16.27
N GLN A 187 6.88 26.00 -17.23
CA GLN A 187 7.17 26.14 -18.65
C GLN A 187 7.51 27.59 -19.04
N GLU A 188 6.79 28.57 -18.51
CA GLU A 188 7.01 29.99 -18.82
C GLU A 188 8.34 30.52 -18.24
N LEU A 189 8.72 30.07 -17.04
CA LEU A 189 10.00 30.42 -16.42
C LEU A 189 11.19 29.83 -17.21
N GLU A 190 11.07 28.58 -17.67
CA GLU A 190 12.08 27.93 -18.51
C GLU A 190 12.22 28.65 -19.86
N GLN A 191 11.10 28.96 -20.52
CA GLN A 191 11.10 29.67 -21.80
C GLN A 191 11.68 31.09 -21.70
N SER A 192 11.41 31.77 -20.59
CA SER A 192 11.89 33.13 -20.35
C SER A 192 13.30 33.17 -19.74
N SER A 193 13.92 32.03 -19.48
CA SER A 193 15.28 31.91 -18.88
C SER A 193 15.43 32.66 -17.56
N VAL A 194 14.37 32.75 -16.76
CA VAL A 194 14.34 33.43 -15.45
C VAL A 194 14.12 32.46 -14.28
N SER A 195 14.20 31.16 -14.53
CA SER A 195 14.07 30.13 -13.48
C SER A 195 15.06 30.35 -12.33
N ASP A 196 16.27 30.84 -12.59
CA ASP A 196 17.27 31.13 -11.54
C ASP A 196 16.86 32.31 -10.64
N VAL A 197 15.97 33.19 -11.11
CA VAL A 197 15.47 34.35 -10.35
C VAL A 197 14.31 33.96 -9.45
N PHE A 198 13.39 33.14 -9.97
CA PHE A 198 12.14 32.78 -9.27
C PHE A 198 12.19 31.42 -8.54
N GLY A 199 13.19 30.60 -8.84
CA GLY A 199 13.39 29.28 -8.22
C GLY A 199 12.45 28.19 -8.78
N GLU A 200 12.39 27.08 -8.05
CA GLU A 200 11.59 25.91 -8.43
C GLU A 200 10.09 26.15 -8.20
N THR A 201 9.27 25.76 -9.17
CA THR A 201 7.81 25.79 -9.04
C THR A 201 7.28 24.63 -8.22
N LEU A 202 6.14 24.84 -7.56
CA LEU A 202 5.44 23.78 -6.83
C LEU A 202 5.13 22.57 -7.72
N LYS A 203 5.33 21.37 -7.18
CA LYS A 203 4.99 20.10 -7.85
C LYS A 203 3.80 19.45 -7.17
N TYR A 204 2.80 19.08 -7.96
CA TYR A 204 1.57 18.48 -7.47
C TYR A 204 1.43 17.03 -7.96
N ASN A 205 1.16 16.13 -7.01
CA ASN A 205 0.88 14.73 -7.32
C ASN A 205 -0.49 14.58 -7.98
N LYS A 206 -0.71 13.46 -8.69
CA LYS A 206 -2.05 13.11 -9.16
C LYS A 206 -2.95 12.79 -7.96
N VAL A 207 -4.21 13.19 -8.05
CA VAL A 207 -5.25 12.86 -7.06
C VAL A 207 -6.47 12.37 -7.80
N PHE A 208 -7.27 11.53 -7.14
CA PHE A 208 -8.48 10.98 -7.71
C PHE A 208 -9.60 11.10 -6.69
N TRP A 209 -10.84 10.98 -7.16
CA TRP A 209 -11.96 10.74 -6.27
C TRP A 209 -12.18 9.23 -6.20
N GLY A 210 -12.01 8.64 -5.02
CA GLY A 210 -12.34 7.24 -4.75
C GLY A 210 -13.69 7.15 -4.05
N LYS A 211 -14.50 6.18 -4.44
CA LYS A 211 -15.73 5.76 -3.76
C LYS A 211 -15.58 4.32 -3.32
N ASP A 212 -15.66 4.09 -2.02
CA ASP A 212 -15.66 2.78 -1.37
C ASP A 212 -17.06 2.15 -1.30
#